data_AF-X6JW72-F1
#
_entry.id   AF-X6JW72-F1
#
_cell.length_a   1.000
_cell.length_b   1.000
_cell.length_c   1.000
_cell.angle_alpha   90.00
_cell.angle_beta   90.00
_cell.angle_gamma   90.00
#
_symmetry.space_group_name_H-M   'P 1'
#
loop_
_entity.id
_entity.type
_entity.pdbx_description
1 polymer ?
#
loop_
_entity_poly.entity_id
_entity_poly.type
_entity_poly.pdbx_seq_one_letter_code
_entity_poly.pdbx_strand_id
1 'polypeptide(L)' 'MADHTPTGPVELGAKMDYAEHDRTYHGFLALAKYGSLFCGALLLAMAFGFFAGGFFSATILFVLILALGAFILR' A
#
# COMPACT_ATOMS: atom_id res chain seq x y z
N MET A 1 -31.54 2.20 32.85
CA MET A 1 -30.63 3.34 32.53
C MET A 1 -30.83 3.79 31.08
N ALA A 2 -32.09 3.90 30.61
CA ALA A 2 -32.40 4.18 29.20
C ALA A 2 -33.32 5.42 29.02
N ASP A 3 -33.45 6.27 30.05
CA ASP A 3 -34.38 7.41 30.07
C ASP A 3 -33.68 8.77 30.14
N HIS A 4 -32.39 8.82 29.79
CA HIS A 4 -31.60 10.05 29.71
C HIS A 4 -30.95 10.17 28.33
N THR A 5 -31.80 10.25 27.29
CA THR A 5 -31.34 10.68 25.97
C THR A 5 -30.93 12.15 26.11
N PRO A 6 -29.67 12.52 25.82
CA PRO A 6 -29.24 13.91 25.91
C PRO A 6 -30.10 14.75 24.96
N THR A 7 -30.91 15.66 25.50
CA THR A 7 -31.74 16.61 24.73
C THR A 7 -30.97 17.88 24.38
N GLY A 8 -29.63 17.85 24.51
CA GLY A 8 -28.76 18.94 24.08
C GLY A 8 -28.77 19.13 22.56
N PRO A 9 -28.38 20.31 22.06
CA PRO A 9 -28.19 20.54 20.63
C PRO A 9 -27.34 19.39 20.05
N VAL A 10 -27.67 18.91 18.84
CA VAL A 10 -26.87 17.87 18.20
C VAL A 10 -25.43 18.36 18.17
N GLU A 11 -24.57 17.76 18.99
CA GLU A 11 -23.14 18.04 19.03
C GLU A 11 -22.56 17.55 17.70
N LEU A 12 -22.69 18.36 16.65
CA LEU A 12 -22.22 18.02 15.30
C LEU A 12 -20.69 17.90 15.22
N GLY A 13 -20.00 18.03 16.36
CA GLY A 13 -18.56 18.05 16.49
C GLY A 13 -17.96 19.31 15.87
N ALA A 14 -16.80 19.72 16.38
CA ALA A 14 -15.99 20.70 15.66
C ALA A 14 -15.55 20.11 14.31
N LYS A 15 -15.35 20.96 13.29
CA LYS A 15 -14.76 20.52 12.02
C LYS A 15 -13.40 19.88 12.29
N MET A 16 -13.29 18.59 11.97
CA MET A 16 -12.04 17.84 12.10
C MET A 16 -11.02 18.37 11.08
N ASP A 17 -9.78 18.58 11.53
CA ASP A 17 -8.67 18.87 10.63
C ASP A 17 -8.16 17.58 10.00
N TYR A 18 -8.34 17.44 8.69
CA TYR A 18 -7.97 16.24 7.92
C TYR A 18 -6.57 16.31 7.33
N ALA A 19 -5.86 17.44 7.43
CA ALA A 19 -4.60 17.62 6.72
C ALA A 19 -3.54 16.56 7.07
N GLU A 20 -3.50 16.12 8.33
CA GLU A 20 -2.56 15.08 8.79
C GLU A 20 -3.06 13.66 8.48
N HIS A 21 -4.37 13.46 8.56
CA HIS A 21 -5.01 12.18 8.24
C HIS A 21 -4.79 11.82 6.77
N ASP A 22 -5.05 12.75 5.86
CA ASP A 22 -4.89 12.54 4.43
C ASP A 22 -3.43 12.30 4.07
N ARG A 23 -2.49 13.05 4.67
CA ARG A 23 -1.06 12.88 4.45
C ARG A 23 -0.59 11.49 4.86
N THR A 24 -0.98 11.03 6.05
CA THR A 24 -0.60 9.72 6.56
C THR A 24 -1.22 8.61 5.73
N TYR A 25 -2.48 8.78 5.32
CA TYR A 25 -3.18 7.82 4.48
C TYR A 25 -2.54 7.69 3.09
N HIS A 26 -2.12 8.80 2.48
CA HIS A 26 -1.37 8.76 1.23
C HIS A 26 -0.02 8.04 1.37
N GLY A 27 0.68 8.25 2.49
CA GLY A 27 1.90 7.51 2.82
C GLY A 27 1.65 5.99 2.94
N PHE A 28 0.60 5.61 3.66
CA PHE A 28 0.17 4.21 3.79
C PHE A 28 -0.15 3.59 2.43
N LEU A 29 -0.93 4.29 1.59
CA LEU A 29 -1.27 3.81 0.25
C LEU A 29 -0.03 3.62 -0.63
N ALA A 30 0.91 4.57 -0.59
CA ALA A 30 2.16 4.44 -1.34
C ALA A 30 2.97 3.21 -0.88
N LEU A 31 3.09 3.01 0.43
CA LEU A 31 3.82 1.88 1.01
C LEU A 31 3.16 0.54 0.69
N ALA A 32 1.83 0.44 0.83
CA ALA A 32 1.09 -0.77 0.46
C ALA A 32 1.21 -1.08 -1.04
N LYS A 33 1.10 -0.04 -1.89
CA LYS A 33 1.18 -0.15 -3.35
C LYS A 33 2.54 -0.67 -3.81
N TYR A 34 3.63 -0.02 -3.40
CA TYR A 34 4.97 -0.41 -3.83
C TYR A 34 5.52 -1.61 -3.05
N GLY A 35 5.12 -1.78 -1.78
CA GLY A 35 5.50 -2.93 -0.97
C GLY A 35 4.93 -4.24 -1.49
N SER A 36 3.64 -4.26 -1.87
CA SER A 36 3.02 -5.45 -2.47
C SER A 36 3.65 -5.80 -3.83
N LEU A 37 3.95 -4.80 -4.67
CA LEU A 37 4.70 -5.00 -5.91
C LEU A 37 6.06 -5.66 -5.65
N PHE A 38 6.83 -5.13 -4.70
CA PHE A 38 8.16 -5.64 -4.38
C PHE A 38 8.12 -7.09 -3.91
N CYS A 39 7.22 -7.42 -2.98
CA CYS A 39 7.05 -8.79 -2.49
C CYS A 39 6.65 -9.74 -3.62
N GLY A 40 5.70 -9.36 -4.47
CA GLY A 40 5.28 -10.16 -5.61
C GLY A 40 6.41 -10.38 -6.63
N ALA A 41 7.14 -9.32 -6.99
CA ALA A 41 8.26 -9.37 -7.91
C ALA A 41 9.38 -10.29 -7.39
N LEU A 42 9.69 -10.20 -6.08
CA LEU A 42 10.71 -11.03 -5.44
C LEU A 42 10.36 -12.52 -5.53
N LEU A 43 9.13 -12.88 -5.18
CA LEU A 43 8.67 -14.27 -5.22
C LEU A 43 8.70 -14.85 -6.65
N LEU A 44 8.24 -14.08 -7.64
CA LEU A 44 8.27 -14.49 -9.05
C LEU A 44 9.70 -14.67 -9.57
N ALA A 45 10.59 -13.73 -9.24
CA ALA A 45 11.99 -13.80 -9.64
C ALA A 45 12.71 -14.99 -9.00
N MET A 46 12.49 -15.25 -7.72
CA MET A 46 13.05 -16.41 -7.02
C MET A 46 12.56 -17.74 -7.62
N ALA A 47 11.26 -17.83 -7.93
CA ALA A 47 10.70 -19.00 -8.59
C ALA A 47 11.36 -19.23 -9.97
N PHE A 48 11.42 -18.20 -10.82
CA PHE A 48 12.09 -18.30 -12.12
C PHE A 48 13.58 -18.65 -12.01
N GLY A 49 14.29 -18.03 -11.07
CA GLY A 49 15.71 -18.29 -10.84
C GLY A 49 15.99 -19.72 -10.40
N PHE A 50 15.13 -20.30 -9.58
CA PHE A 50 15.28 -21.67 -9.12
C PHE A 50 14.95 -22.70 -10.23
N PHE A 51 13.87 -22.49 -10.98
CA PHE A 51 13.37 -23.49 -11.93
C PHE A 51 13.93 -23.37 -13.36
N ALA A 52 14.38 -22.20 -13.79
CA ALA A 52 14.73 -21.96 -15.21
C ALA A 52 16.00 -21.16 -15.45
N GLY A 53 16.30 -20.15 -14.63
CA GLY A 53 17.22 -19.08 -15.04
C GLY A 53 18.50 -18.89 -14.21
N GLY A 54 18.59 -19.40 -12.99
CA GLY A 54 19.67 -19.06 -12.06
C GLY A 54 19.62 -17.61 -11.56
N PHE A 55 20.62 -17.23 -10.75
CA PHE A 55 20.63 -15.96 -10.01
C PHE A 55 20.62 -14.70 -10.89
N PHE A 56 21.44 -14.65 -11.94
CA PHE A 56 21.58 -13.45 -12.76
C PHE A 56 20.33 -13.13 -13.57
N SER A 57 19.74 -14.13 -14.24
CA SER A 57 18.53 -13.91 -15.03
C SER A 57 17.30 -13.62 -14.15
N ALA A 58 17.23 -14.21 -12.95
CA ALA A 58 16.23 -13.85 -11.94
C ALA A 58 16.37 -12.41 -11.47
N THR A 59 17.61 -11.94 -11.26
CA THR A 59 17.87 -10.55 -10.88
C THR A 59 17.44 -9.58 -11.98
N ILE A 60 17.72 -9.92 -13.25
CA ILE A 60 17.24 -9.12 -14.40
C ILE A 60 15.72 -9.11 -14.43
N LEU A 61 15.07 -10.28 -14.32
CA LEU A 61 13.62 -10.38 -14.31
C LEU A 61 12.98 -9.57 -13.17
N PHE A 62 13.55 -9.63 -11.98
CA PHE A 62 13.12 -8.84 -10.83
C PHE A 62 13.13 -7.34 -11.12
N VAL A 63 14.23 -6.83 -11.67
CA VAL A 63 14.36 -5.41 -12.05
C VAL A 63 13.35 -5.04 -13.14
N LEU A 64 13.11 -5.91 -14.12
CA LEU A 64 12.11 -5.68 -15.17
C LEU A 64 10.69 -5.60 -14.60
N ILE A 65 10.32 -6.52 -13.71
CA ILE A 65 9.00 -6.51 -13.06
C ILE A 65 8.84 -5.25 -12.20
N LEU A 66 9.87 -4.84 -11.45
CA LEU A 66 9.83 -3.62 -10.66
C LEU A 66 9.68 -2.38 -11.55
N ALA A 67 10.45 -2.28 -12.63
CA ALA A 67 10.38 -1.13 -13.54
C ALA A 67 9.01 -1.02 -14.22
N LEU A 68 8.50 -2.14 -14.74
CA LEU A 68 7.18 -2.20 -15.37
C LEU A 68 6.06 -1.93 -14.37
N GLY A 69 6.12 -2.57 -13.20
CA GLY A 69 5.14 -2.39 -12.13
C GLY A 69 5.10 -0.95 -11.64
N ALA A 70 6.25 -0.33 -11.41
CA ALA A 70 6.34 1.08 -11.02
C ALA A 70 5.78 2.01 -12.09
N PHE A 71 6.00 1.73 -13.38
CA PHE A 71 5.42 2.50 -14.47
C PHE A 71 3.90 2.39 -14.53
N ILE A 72 3.34 1.18 -14.33
CA ILE A 72 1.90 0.93 -14.32
C ILE A 72 1.23 1.56 -13.08
N LEU A 73 1.91 1.55 -11.93
CA LEU A 73 1.39 2.05 -10.66
C LEU A 73 1.61 3.54 -10.43
N ARG A 74 2.28 4.25 -11.35
CA ARG A 74 2.45 5.71 -11.29
C ARG A 74 1.12 6.42 -11.47
#